data_AF-A0AAD5A0J2-F1
#
_entry.id   AF-A0AAD5A0J2-F1
#
_cell.length_a   1.000
_cell.length_b   1.000
_cell.length_c   1.000
_cell.angle_alpha   90.00
_cell.angle_beta   90.00
_cell.angle_gamma   90.00
#
_symmetry.space_group_name_H-M   'P 1'
#
loop_
_entity.id
_entity.type
_entity.pdbx_description
1 polymer ?
#
loop_
_entity_poly.entity_id
_entity_poly.type
_entity_poly.pdbx_seq_one_letter_code
_entity_poly.pdbx_strand_id
1 'polypeptide(L)' 'MTKGTSSFGKRRNKTHTLCRRCGSKAYHLQKSTCGKCGYPAKRKRK' A
#
# COMPACT_ATOMS: atom_id res chain seq x y z
N MET A 1 -22.67 -0.52 11.38
CA MET A 1 -21.59 0.29 10.77
C MET A 1 -22.21 1.23 9.74
N THR A 2 -22.35 2.51 10.06
CA THR A 2 -22.86 3.49 9.09
C THR A 2 -21.79 3.79 8.03
N LYS A 3 -22.22 3.95 6.78
CA LYS A 3 -21.38 4.42 5.68
C LYS A 3 -21.24 5.95 5.75
N GLY A 4 -20.24 6.52 5.07
CA GLY A 4 -20.08 7.98 4.96
C GLY A 4 -19.16 8.58 6.03
N THR A 5 -19.42 9.83 6.42
CA THR A 5 -18.57 10.68 7.29
C THR A 5 -18.12 9.97 8.57
N SER A 6 -19.05 9.30 9.27
CA SER A 6 -18.78 8.54 10.50
C SER A 6 -17.72 7.44 10.31
N SER A 7 -17.61 6.86 9.12
CA SER A 7 -16.65 5.80 8.81
C SER A 7 -15.24 6.32 8.47
N PHE A 8 -15.13 7.53 7.92
CA PHE A 8 -13.84 8.12 7.53
C PHE A 8 -12.97 8.47 8.74
N GLY A 9 -13.57 8.89 9.86
CA GLY A 9 -12.85 9.22 11.10
C GLY A 9 -12.05 8.04 11.67
N LYS A 10 -12.41 6.80 11.33
CA LYS A 10 -11.69 5.59 11.78
C LYS A 10 -10.48 5.21 10.90
N ARG A 11 -10.34 5.80 9.70
CA ARG A 11 -9.33 5.41 8.69
C ARG A 11 -7.98 6.14 8.87
N ARG A 12 -7.30 5.86 10.00
CA ARG A 12 -5.99 6.50 10.32
C ARG A 12 -4.79 5.68 9.86
N ASN A 13 -4.87 4.35 9.98
CA ASN A 13 -3.76 3.45 9.65
C ASN A 13 -3.47 3.43 8.16
N LYS A 14 -2.19 3.40 7.79
CA LYS A 14 -1.76 3.34 6.39
C LYS A 14 -1.45 1.91 6.01
N THR A 15 -2.03 1.46 4.90
CA THR A 15 -1.77 0.13 4.31
C THR A 15 -0.52 0.11 3.44
N HIS A 16 -0.12 1.27 2.91
CA HIS A 16 1.00 1.41 1.97
C HIS A 16 2.06 2.41 2.46
N THR A 17 3.32 2.05 2.22
CA THR A 17 4.52 2.88 2.44
C THR A 17 5.34 3.01 1.16
N LEU A 18 6.44 3.77 1.23
CA LEU A 18 7.38 3.94 0.12
C LEU A 18 8.08 2.61 -0.19
N CYS A 19 8.08 2.23 -1.46
CA CYS A 19 8.81 1.06 -1.91
C CYS A 19 10.29 1.38 -2.14
N ARG A 20 11.17 0.60 -1.50
CA ARG A 20 12.64 0.73 -1.62
C ARG A 20 13.17 0.63 -3.07
N ARG A 21 12.47 -0.05 -3.98
CA ARG A 21 12.91 -0.20 -5.38
C ARG A 21 12.43 0.91 -6.30
N CYS A 22 11.16 1.31 -6.21
CA CYS A 22 10.55 2.23 -7.19
C CYS A 22 10.18 3.60 -6.64
N GLY A 23 10.42 3.86 -5.35
CA GLY A 23 10.13 5.15 -4.70
C GLY A 23 8.64 5.47 -4.52
N SER A 24 7.73 4.86 -5.28
CA SER A 24 6.29 5.09 -5.12
C SER A 24 5.76 4.55 -3.79
N LYS A 25 4.73 5.21 -3.25
CA LYS A 25 3.99 4.80 -2.04
C LYS A 25 3.03 3.62 -2.34
N ALA A 26 3.61 2.53 -2.84
CA ALA A 26 2.90 1.35 -3.30
C ALA A 26 3.34 0.07 -2.59
N TYR A 27 4.23 0.16 -1.58
CA TYR A 27 4.62 -1.01 -0.80
C TYR A 27 3.56 -1.34 0.23
N HIS A 28 2.89 -2.48 0.06
CA HIS A 28 1.84 -2.94 0.97
C HIS A 28 2.45 -3.58 2.21
N LEU A 29 2.17 -3.04 3.39
CA LEU A 29 2.80 -3.47 4.65
C LEU A 29 2.41 -4.91 5.02
N GLN A 30 1.12 -5.22 5.05
CA GLN A 30 0.63 -6.54 5.45
C GLN A 30 1.05 -7.67 4.48
N LYS A 31 1.13 -7.37 3.19
CA LYS A 31 1.44 -8.36 2.15
C LYS A 31 2.94 -8.40 1.81
N SER A 32 3.72 -7.46 2.34
CA SER A 32 5.14 -7.29 2.05
C SER A 32 5.46 -7.26 0.55
N THR A 33 4.60 -6.62 -0.25
CA THR A 33 4.73 -6.56 -1.72
C THR A 33 4.40 -5.18 -2.25
N CYS A 34 5.14 -4.73 -3.27
CA CYS A 34 4.89 -3.49 -3.98
C CYS A 34 3.90 -3.69 -5.13
N GLY A 35 2.79 -2.96 -5.12
CA GLY A 35 1.79 -2.98 -6.18
C GLY A 35 2.30 -2.44 -7.52
N LYS A 36 3.23 -1.46 -7.50
CA LYS A 36 3.76 -0.83 -8.71
C LYS A 36 4.82 -1.69 -9.41
N CYS A 37 5.89 -2.05 -8.69
CA CYS A 37 7.04 -2.72 -9.30
C CYS A 37 7.19 -4.21 -8.95
N GLY A 38 6.33 -4.75 -8.08
CA GLY A 38 6.38 -6.16 -7.66
C GLY A 38 7.47 -6.50 -6.65
N TYR A 39 8.26 -5.53 -6.15
CA TYR A 39 9.24 -5.76 -5.07
C TYR A 39 8.56 -6.52 -3.89
N PRO A 40 9.14 -7.61 -3.35
CA PRO A 40 10.52 -8.08 -3.50
C PRO A 40 10.82 -8.96 -4.72
N ALA A 41 9.83 -9.34 -5.55
CA ALA A 41 10.05 -10.21 -6.70
C ALA A 41 11.18 -9.71 -7.60
N LYS A 42 12.00 -10.61 -8.15
CA LYS A 42 13.16 -10.24 -8.98
C LYS A 42 12.74 -9.49 -10.25
N ARG A 43 11.70 -9.99 -10.93
CA ARG A 43 11.15 -9.36 -12.14
C ARG A 43 10.33 -8.13 -11.74
N LYS A 44 10.58 -6.99 -12.40
CA LYS A 44 9.71 -5.81 -12.28
C LYS A 44 8.33 -6.14 -12.86
N ARG A 45 7.29 -5.82 -12.10
CA ARG A 45 5.92 -5.75 -12.60
C ARG A 45 5.84 -4.58 -13.60
N LYS A 46 5.34 -4.84 -14.80
CA LYS A 46 4.99 -3.82 -15.80
C LYS A 46 3.54 -3.40 -15.55
#